data_AF-A0A9C9KT29-F1
#
_entry.id   AF-A0A9C9KT29-F1
#
_cell.length_a   1.000
_cell.length_b   1.000
_cell.length_c   1.000
_cell.angle_alpha   90.00
_cell.angle_beta   90.00
_cell.angle_gamma   90.00
#
_symmetry.space_group_name_H-M   'P 1'
#
loop_
_entity.id
_entity.type
_entity.pdbx_description
1 polymer ?
#
loop_
_entity_poly.entity_id
_entity_poly.type
_entity_poly.pdbx_seq_one_letter_code
_entity_poly.pdbx_strand_id
1 'polypeptide(L)'
;MQKPRLFALVLVLLAPFQLAQAILVSDLPNQLQSCIGSNNCFVDTSSPAFSLGTLEAYSYVNDPSGSAVPGFALRYILLPPSGQVTTGSATTPYMDYVWLTVQNSYALAGDSNRVTVYTDKANPQPTNLLFGDSNGLDIDIDMTNAALLAGSGSETNGLDSNNNPFSLGDMNLLADMGGGALLPCAAAGCTASARLNLIYLNYVDSGSGTATLAFNAADTRALLYQVISDDNGSDSGSSINTTQSYYVAVVPLPAAAWLFASGLLCLTGFMRRVRNT
;
A
#
# COMPACT_ATOMS: atom_id res chain seq x y z
N MET A 1 33.62 -44.19 36.28
CA MET A 1 33.53 -42.73 36.09
C MET A 1 32.96 -42.47 34.69
N GLN A 2 31.65 -42.26 34.58
CA GLN A 2 30.95 -41.97 33.31
C GLN A 2 30.81 -40.45 33.15
N LYS A 3 31.34 -39.91 32.05
CA LYS A 3 31.14 -38.51 31.65
C LYS A 3 29.75 -38.36 31.01
N PRO A 4 28.91 -37.41 31.45
CA PRO A 4 27.65 -37.13 30.78
C PRO A 4 27.96 -36.39 29.47
N ARG A 5 27.43 -36.90 28.35
CA ARG A 5 27.44 -36.21 27.05
C ARG A 5 26.35 -35.16 27.06
N LEU A 6 26.74 -33.89 27.03
CA LEU A 6 25.86 -32.76 26.83
C LEU A 6 25.37 -32.80 25.37
N PHE A 7 24.12 -33.21 25.17
CA PHE A 7 23.45 -33.13 23.87
C PHE A 7 23.07 -31.66 23.65
N ALA A 8 23.84 -30.94 22.83
CA ALA A 8 23.48 -29.60 22.37
C ALA A 8 22.34 -29.74 21.35
N LEU A 9 21.11 -29.52 21.80
CA LEU A 9 19.93 -29.40 20.95
C LEU A 9 20.02 -28.05 20.21
N VAL A 10 20.50 -28.09 18.97
CA VAL A 10 20.43 -26.95 18.04
C VAL A 10 18.96 -26.78 17.67
N LEU A 11 18.26 -25.88 18.36
CA LEU A 11 16.93 -25.43 18.00
C LEU A 11 17.08 -24.55 16.75
N VAL A 12 16.88 -25.15 15.58
CA VAL A 12 16.79 -24.41 14.31
C VAL A 12 15.62 -23.43 14.45
N LEU A 13 15.94 -22.14 14.48
CA LEU A 13 14.99 -21.04 14.36
C LEU A 13 14.27 -21.18 13.02
N LEU A 14 13.12 -21.87 13.03
CA LEU A 14 12.13 -21.83 11.96
C LEU A 14 11.52 -20.43 11.97
N ALA A 15 12.22 -19.48 11.36
CA ALA A 15 11.57 -18.28 10.88
C ALA A 15 10.42 -18.74 9.97
N PRO A 16 9.21 -18.15 10.07
CA PRO A 16 8.16 -18.43 9.11
C PRO A 16 8.66 -17.95 7.74
N PHE A 17 9.21 -18.86 6.95
CA PHE A 17 9.29 -18.69 5.52
C PHE A 17 7.85 -18.64 5.05
N GLN A 18 7.29 -17.42 4.95
CA GLN A 18 6.10 -17.22 4.14
C GLN A 18 6.50 -17.61 2.73
N LEU A 19 6.05 -18.79 2.32
CA LEU A 19 6.28 -19.28 0.97
C LEU A 19 5.62 -18.28 0.04
N ALA A 20 6.44 -17.66 -0.81
CA ALA A 20 6.03 -16.89 -1.97
C ALA A 20 4.84 -17.59 -2.66
N GLN A 21 3.67 -16.96 -2.67
CA GLN A 21 2.47 -17.58 -3.22
C GLN A 21 2.35 -17.22 -4.71
N ALA A 22 2.23 -18.26 -5.54
CA ALA A 22 1.68 -18.10 -6.87
C ALA A 22 0.24 -17.60 -6.74
N ILE A 23 -0.16 -16.69 -7.62
CA ILE A 23 -1.51 -16.17 -7.67
C ILE A 23 -2.16 -16.52 -9.01
N LEU A 24 -3.48 -16.47 -9.03
CA LEU A 24 -4.26 -16.59 -10.25
C LEU A 24 -4.44 -15.21 -10.87
N VAL A 25 -4.69 -15.16 -12.18
CA VAL A 25 -5.05 -13.91 -12.86
C VAL A 25 -6.28 -13.26 -12.22
N SER A 26 -7.24 -14.06 -11.72
CA SER A 26 -8.44 -13.57 -11.01
C SER A 26 -8.12 -12.83 -9.70
N ASP A 27 -6.93 -13.04 -9.12
CA ASP A 27 -6.50 -12.38 -7.90
C ASP A 27 -5.97 -10.95 -8.16
N LEU A 28 -5.62 -10.65 -9.42
CA LEU A 28 -5.17 -9.33 -9.85
C LEU A 28 -6.35 -8.33 -9.86
N PRO A 29 -6.08 -7.02 -9.74
CA PRO A 29 -7.05 -5.97 -9.98
C PRO A 29 -7.77 -6.14 -11.32
N ASN A 30 -9.07 -5.82 -11.36
CA ASN A 30 -9.89 -5.95 -12.57
C ASN A 30 -9.29 -5.22 -13.78
N GLN A 31 -8.66 -4.06 -13.59
CA GLN A 31 -8.01 -3.33 -14.68
C GLN A 31 -6.79 -4.10 -15.24
N LEU A 32 -5.98 -4.72 -14.38
CA LEU A 32 -4.85 -5.56 -14.81
C LEU A 32 -5.34 -6.84 -15.50
N GLN A 33 -6.42 -7.45 -15.02
CA GLN A 33 -7.07 -8.58 -15.70
C GLN A 33 -7.51 -8.21 -17.12
N SER A 34 -8.19 -7.07 -17.27
CA SER A 34 -8.63 -6.55 -18.58
C SER A 34 -7.45 -6.28 -19.50
N CYS A 35 -6.39 -5.68 -18.96
CA CYS A 35 -5.17 -5.35 -19.71
C CYS A 35 -4.40 -6.59 -20.19
N ILE A 36 -4.34 -7.66 -19.39
CA ILE A 36 -3.82 -8.96 -19.82
C ILE A 36 -4.73 -9.56 -20.89
N GLY A 37 -6.05 -9.52 -20.70
CA GLY A 37 -7.02 -10.03 -21.67
C GLY A 37 -6.95 -9.34 -23.03
N SER A 38 -6.53 -8.07 -23.06
CA SER A 38 -6.30 -7.31 -24.30
C SER A 38 -4.87 -7.36 -24.82
N ASN A 39 -3.97 -8.15 -24.21
CA ASN A 39 -2.54 -8.22 -24.52
C ASN A 39 -1.79 -6.87 -24.46
N ASN A 40 -2.25 -5.94 -23.63
CA ASN A 40 -1.60 -4.64 -23.44
C ASN A 40 -0.64 -4.62 -22.24
N CYS A 41 -0.63 -5.70 -21.45
CA CYS A 41 0.37 -5.88 -20.39
C CYS A 41 0.52 -7.35 -20.04
N PHE A 42 1.56 -7.61 -19.25
CA PHE A 42 1.87 -8.92 -18.70
C PHE A 42 2.19 -8.78 -17.20
N VAL A 43 1.69 -9.72 -16.39
CA VAL A 43 2.06 -9.87 -14.98
C VAL A 43 2.52 -11.31 -14.77
N ASP A 44 3.73 -11.51 -14.26
CA ASP A 44 4.20 -12.85 -13.90
C ASP A 44 3.58 -13.28 -12.57
N THR A 45 2.52 -14.07 -12.63
CA THR A 45 1.80 -14.57 -11.45
C THR A 45 2.36 -15.88 -10.88
N SER A 46 3.40 -16.44 -11.50
CA SER A 46 3.94 -17.76 -11.13
C SER A 46 4.70 -17.73 -9.81
N SER A 47 5.42 -16.64 -9.55
CA SER A 47 6.07 -16.37 -8.27
C SER A 47 6.39 -14.87 -8.13
N PRO A 48 6.29 -14.29 -6.93
CA PRO A 48 6.72 -12.93 -6.70
C PRO A 48 8.25 -12.82 -6.88
N ALA A 49 8.68 -11.75 -7.55
CA ALA A 49 10.08 -11.37 -7.70
C ALA A 49 10.68 -10.87 -6.37
N PHE A 50 9.85 -10.35 -5.48
CA PHE A 50 10.22 -9.92 -4.13
C PHE A 50 9.06 -10.19 -3.17
N SER A 51 9.36 -10.65 -1.95
CA SER A 51 8.35 -10.85 -0.91
C SER A 51 8.93 -10.49 0.45
N LEU A 52 8.19 -9.69 1.21
CA LEU A 52 8.55 -9.26 2.55
C LEU A 52 7.30 -8.97 3.39
N GLY A 53 7.04 -9.82 4.39
CA GLY A 53 5.95 -9.62 5.34
C GLY A 53 4.58 -9.57 4.66
N THR A 54 4.00 -8.39 4.61
CA THR A 54 2.68 -8.12 3.98
C THR A 54 2.79 -7.72 2.50
N LEU A 55 4.00 -7.63 1.94
CA LEU A 55 4.23 -7.23 0.55
C LEU A 55 4.67 -8.42 -0.32
N GLU A 56 4.03 -8.56 -1.47
CA GLU A 56 4.48 -9.42 -2.58
C GLU A 56 4.57 -8.57 -3.84
N ALA A 57 5.70 -8.58 -4.55
CA ALA A 57 5.90 -7.85 -5.80
C ALA A 57 6.06 -8.81 -6.96
N TYR A 58 5.21 -8.68 -7.97
CA TYR A 58 5.19 -9.49 -9.18
C TYR A 58 5.70 -8.66 -10.36
N SER A 59 6.54 -9.27 -11.19
CA SER A 59 7.05 -8.59 -12.40
C SER A 59 5.88 -8.18 -13.29
N TYR A 60 5.89 -6.92 -13.70
CA TYR A 60 4.85 -6.32 -14.53
C TYR A 60 5.49 -5.66 -15.74
N VAL A 61 4.86 -5.77 -16.91
CA VAL A 61 5.25 -5.06 -18.12
C VAL A 61 4.01 -4.42 -18.71
N ASN A 62 4.01 -3.08 -18.81
CA ASN A 62 2.98 -2.35 -19.54
C ASN A 62 3.43 -2.19 -20.99
N ASP A 63 2.60 -2.60 -21.96
CA ASP A 63 2.89 -2.48 -23.38
C ASP A 63 1.66 -2.06 -24.21
N PRO A 64 1.16 -0.82 -24.03
CA PRO A 64 -0.04 -0.38 -24.74
C PRO A 64 0.23 0.02 -26.21
N SER A 65 1.48 0.04 -26.66
CA SER A 65 1.87 0.57 -27.99
C SER A 65 3.14 -0.06 -28.61
N GLY A 66 3.56 -1.24 -28.15
CA GLY A 66 4.83 -1.88 -28.56
C GLY A 66 6.06 -1.31 -27.84
N SER A 67 5.86 -0.54 -26.78
CA SER A 67 6.89 0.01 -25.91
C SER A 67 6.74 -0.60 -24.51
N ALA A 68 7.35 -1.76 -24.32
CA ALA A 68 7.35 -2.46 -23.04
C ALA A 68 8.04 -1.64 -21.95
N VAL A 69 7.26 -1.17 -20.98
CA VAL A 69 7.73 -0.48 -19.78
C VAL A 69 7.72 -1.46 -18.61
N PRO A 70 8.88 -1.92 -18.14
CA PRO A 70 8.97 -2.88 -17.05
C PRO A 70 8.71 -2.20 -15.70
N GLY A 71 8.10 -2.95 -14.79
CA GLY A 71 7.70 -2.49 -13.48
C GLY A 71 7.34 -3.64 -12.54
N PHE A 72 6.63 -3.30 -11.47
CA PHE A 72 6.09 -4.27 -10.52
C PHE A 72 4.61 -3.99 -10.25
N ALA A 73 3.84 -5.07 -10.14
CA ALA A 73 2.53 -5.09 -9.50
C ALA A 73 2.73 -5.58 -8.07
N LEU A 74 2.58 -4.68 -7.11
CA LEU A 74 2.77 -4.93 -5.69
C LEU A 74 1.43 -5.21 -5.03
N ARG A 75 1.35 -6.32 -4.30
CA ARG A 75 0.22 -6.72 -3.49
C ARG A 75 0.54 -6.47 -2.03
N TYR A 76 -0.26 -5.64 -1.39
CA TYR A 76 -0.18 -5.38 0.04
C TYR A 76 -1.35 -6.03 0.76
N ILE A 77 -1.04 -6.86 1.77
CA ILE A 77 -2.04 -7.45 2.65
C ILE A 77 -2.55 -6.40 3.63
N LEU A 78 -3.87 -6.23 3.70
CA LEU A 78 -4.54 -5.43 4.72
C LEU A 78 -4.78 -6.30 5.96
N LEU A 79 -4.14 -5.97 7.08
CA LEU A 79 -4.24 -6.74 8.33
C LEU A 79 -5.16 -6.05 9.33
N PRO A 80 -6.32 -6.58 9.75
CA PRO A 80 -7.15 -5.93 10.75
C PRO A 80 -6.36 -5.57 12.04
N PRO A 81 -6.52 -4.35 12.60
CA PRO A 81 -7.49 -3.31 12.27
C PRO A 81 -7.01 -2.31 11.18
N SER A 82 -6.00 -2.67 10.39
CA SER A 82 -5.30 -1.82 9.43
C SER A 82 -6.02 -1.79 8.08
N GLY A 83 -6.30 -0.56 7.62
CA GLY A 83 -7.31 -0.27 6.60
C GLY A 83 -8.61 0.17 7.26
N GLN A 84 -9.01 1.43 7.14
CA GLN A 84 -10.24 1.94 7.76
C GLN A 84 -10.93 2.96 6.86
N VAL A 85 -12.26 2.87 6.81
CA VAL A 85 -13.12 4.00 6.43
C VAL A 85 -13.67 4.61 7.69
N THR A 86 -13.50 5.90 7.85
CA THR A 86 -14.22 6.70 8.83
C THR A 86 -15.19 7.60 8.08
N THR A 87 -16.49 7.39 8.31
CA THR A 87 -17.56 8.27 7.80
C THR A 87 -18.32 8.81 9.00
N GLY A 88 -18.13 10.10 9.30
CA GLY A 88 -18.61 10.67 10.57
C GLY A 88 -18.00 9.95 11.77
N SER A 89 -18.82 9.32 12.63
CA SER A 89 -18.35 8.57 13.79
C SER A 89 -18.19 7.06 13.56
N ALA A 90 -18.58 6.53 12.40
CA ALA A 90 -18.50 5.10 12.10
C ALA A 90 -17.13 4.76 11.52
N THR A 91 -16.50 3.70 12.05
CA THR A 91 -15.22 3.17 11.54
C THR A 91 -15.39 1.71 11.13
N THR A 92 -15.09 1.40 9.87
CA THR A 92 -15.17 0.04 9.33
C THR A 92 -13.78 -0.41 8.87
N PRO A 93 -13.25 -1.54 9.37
CA PRO A 93 -11.95 -2.04 8.95
C PRO A 93 -12.02 -2.64 7.54
N TYR A 94 -10.96 -2.43 6.75
CA TYR A 94 -10.73 -3.14 5.51
C TYR A 94 -9.94 -4.44 5.76
N MET A 95 -10.15 -5.40 4.87
CA MET A 95 -9.47 -6.69 4.80
C MET A 95 -9.03 -6.96 3.35
N ASP A 96 -8.37 -8.10 3.17
CA ASP A 96 -7.87 -8.60 1.89
C ASP A 96 -6.66 -7.81 1.37
N TYR A 97 -6.74 -7.17 0.20
CA TYR A 97 -5.55 -6.65 -0.47
C TYR A 97 -5.77 -5.29 -1.11
N VAL A 98 -4.69 -4.50 -1.14
CA VAL A 98 -4.54 -3.33 -2.02
C VAL A 98 -3.38 -3.61 -2.95
N TRP A 99 -3.51 -3.19 -4.20
CA TRP A 99 -2.43 -3.30 -5.17
C TRP A 99 -1.86 -1.93 -5.51
N LEU A 100 -0.60 -1.93 -5.93
CA LEU A 100 0.10 -0.75 -6.44
C LEU A 100 0.89 -1.17 -7.68
N THR A 101 0.79 -0.43 -8.78
CA THR A 101 1.71 -0.58 -9.92
C THR A 101 2.69 0.57 -9.96
N VAL A 102 3.96 0.22 -10.15
CA VAL A 102 5.08 1.16 -10.29
C VAL A 102 6.00 0.70 -11.42
N GLN A 103 6.78 1.62 -11.99
CA GLN A 103 7.80 1.30 -12.99
C GLN A 103 9.15 0.99 -12.34
N ASN A 104 9.98 0.17 -12.99
CA ASN A 104 11.33 -0.15 -12.51
C ASN A 104 12.23 1.09 -12.50
N SER A 105 11.94 2.05 -13.37
CA SER A 105 12.68 3.28 -13.47
C SER A 105 11.78 4.39 -14.00
N TYR A 106 12.03 5.61 -13.55
CA TYR A 106 11.42 6.82 -14.09
C TYR A 106 12.47 7.80 -14.58
N ALA A 107 12.19 8.46 -15.71
CA ALA A 107 13.05 9.52 -16.24
C ALA A 107 12.81 10.82 -15.46
N LEU A 108 13.85 11.35 -14.82
CA LEU A 108 13.82 12.58 -14.03
C LEU A 108 13.86 13.85 -14.90
N ALA A 109 13.96 13.69 -16.23
CA ALA A 109 13.81 14.80 -17.18
C ALA A 109 12.34 15.23 -17.36
N GLY A 110 11.38 14.35 -17.00
CA GLY A 110 9.97 14.70 -16.91
C GLY A 110 9.60 15.18 -15.51
N ASP A 111 8.45 15.85 -15.40
CA ASP A 111 7.95 16.37 -14.12
C ASP A 111 6.93 15.45 -13.43
N SER A 112 6.57 14.33 -14.08
CA SER A 112 5.48 13.46 -13.64
C SER A 112 5.87 11.98 -13.72
N ASN A 113 5.70 11.29 -12.59
CA ASN A 113 5.97 9.87 -12.41
C ASN A 113 4.69 9.18 -11.97
N ARG A 114 4.05 8.47 -12.90
CA ARG A 114 2.74 7.83 -12.64
C ARG A 114 2.88 6.54 -11.85
N VAL A 115 2.05 6.41 -10.83
CA VAL A 115 1.79 5.19 -10.05
C VAL A 115 0.28 4.99 -9.93
N THR A 116 -0.19 3.75 -9.86
CA THR A 116 -1.63 3.47 -9.75
C THR A 116 -1.89 2.58 -8.55
N VAL A 117 -2.82 2.99 -7.68
CA VAL A 117 -3.28 2.20 -6.53
C VAL A 117 -4.61 1.54 -6.88
N TYR A 118 -4.70 0.21 -6.73
CA TYR A 118 -5.95 -0.51 -6.93
C TYR A 118 -6.56 -0.98 -5.62
N THR A 119 -7.85 -0.72 -5.46
CA THR A 119 -8.60 -0.99 -4.23
C THR A 119 -9.78 -1.93 -4.46
N ASP A 120 -9.97 -2.46 -5.67
CA ASP A 120 -11.05 -3.40 -6.02
C ASP A 120 -10.99 -4.73 -5.25
N LYS A 121 -9.82 -5.07 -4.71
CA LYS A 121 -9.61 -6.25 -3.84
C LYS A 121 -9.70 -5.95 -2.35
N ALA A 122 -9.98 -4.72 -1.94
CA ALA A 122 -10.22 -4.39 -0.54
C ALA A 122 -11.68 -4.72 -0.15
N ASN A 123 -11.88 -5.19 1.07
CA ASN A 123 -13.19 -5.60 1.58
C ASN A 123 -13.49 -5.00 2.96
N PRO A 124 -14.60 -4.26 3.16
CA PRO A 124 -15.63 -3.94 2.17
C PRO A 124 -15.07 -3.12 1.01
N GLN A 125 -15.74 -3.17 -0.15
CA GLN A 125 -15.34 -2.38 -1.30
C GLN A 125 -15.39 -0.88 -0.94
N PRO A 126 -14.36 -0.08 -1.26
CA PRO A 126 -14.33 1.33 -0.95
C PRO A 126 -15.41 2.10 -1.71
N THR A 127 -15.85 3.20 -1.10
CA THR A 127 -16.68 4.18 -1.80
C THR A 127 -15.76 5.06 -2.63
N ASN A 128 -16.16 5.38 -3.86
CA ASN A 128 -15.42 6.34 -4.66
C ASN A 128 -15.49 7.74 -4.01
N LEU A 129 -14.33 8.29 -3.62
CA LEU A 129 -14.20 9.66 -3.09
C LEU A 129 -13.55 10.61 -4.09
N LEU A 130 -13.22 10.13 -5.28
CA LEU A 130 -12.54 10.87 -6.32
C LEU A 130 -13.55 11.38 -7.34
N PHE A 131 -13.48 12.67 -7.61
CA PHE A 131 -14.33 13.33 -8.58
C PHE A 131 -13.82 13.06 -10.00
N GLY A 132 -14.69 12.56 -10.87
CA GLY A 132 -14.35 12.30 -12.28
C GLY A 132 -13.60 10.98 -12.52
N ASP A 133 -13.33 10.20 -11.48
CA ASP A 133 -13.00 8.77 -11.59
C ASP A 133 -14.32 7.99 -11.69
N SER A 134 -14.50 7.21 -12.76
CA SER A 134 -15.76 6.50 -13.02
C SER A 134 -15.95 5.26 -12.14
N ASN A 135 -14.88 4.69 -11.59
CA ASN A 135 -14.98 3.44 -10.85
C ASN A 135 -14.49 3.54 -9.40
N GLY A 136 -13.57 4.46 -9.06
CA GLY A 136 -13.11 4.69 -7.68
C GLY A 136 -12.18 3.61 -7.14
N LEU A 137 -11.72 2.69 -7.99
CA LEU A 137 -11.00 1.48 -7.63
C LEU A 137 -9.60 1.41 -8.25
N ASP A 138 -9.27 2.29 -9.20
CA ASP A 138 -7.93 2.52 -9.74
C ASP A 138 -7.56 4.00 -9.63
N ILE A 139 -6.71 4.30 -8.67
CA ILE A 139 -6.34 5.67 -8.33
C ILE A 139 -5.01 5.97 -9.01
N ASP A 140 -5.07 6.66 -10.14
CA ASP A 140 -3.90 7.15 -10.86
C ASP A 140 -3.33 8.40 -10.16
N ILE A 141 -2.02 8.35 -9.86
CA ILE A 141 -1.32 9.40 -9.12
C ILE A 141 -0.06 9.78 -9.89
N ASP A 142 0.04 11.05 -10.25
CA ASP A 142 1.25 11.64 -10.82
C ASP A 142 2.08 12.26 -9.70
N MET A 143 3.28 11.71 -9.48
CA MET A 143 4.21 12.21 -8.46
C MET A 143 5.29 13.09 -9.10
N THR A 144 5.64 14.20 -8.44
CA THR A 144 6.84 14.97 -8.80
C THR A 144 8.10 14.15 -8.54
N ASN A 145 9.23 14.55 -9.17
CA ASN A 145 10.52 13.90 -8.92
C ASN A 145 10.93 13.96 -7.44
N ALA A 146 10.64 15.07 -6.76
CA ALA A 146 10.93 15.21 -5.34
C ALA A 146 10.12 14.22 -4.49
N ALA A 147 8.83 14.08 -4.76
CA ALA A 147 7.95 13.13 -4.07
C ALA A 147 8.36 11.67 -4.33
N LEU A 148 8.71 11.34 -5.58
CA LEU A 148 9.17 10.01 -5.97
C LEU A 148 10.45 9.63 -5.20
N LEU A 149 11.45 10.51 -5.18
CA LEU A 149 12.72 10.29 -4.48
C LEU A 149 12.57 10.32 -2.95
N ALA A 150 11.60 11.06 -2.42
CA ALA A 150 11.23 11.00 -1.01
C ALA A 150 10.47 9.71 -0.65
N GLY A 151 9.98 8.96 -1.65
CA GLY A 151 9.16 7.78 -1.47
C GLY A 151 7.76 8.09 -0.92
N SER A 152 7.29 9.33 -1.01
CA SER A 152 5.96 9.75 -0.57
C SER A 152 5.57 11.07 -1.19
N GLY A 153 4.28 11.28 -1.41
CA GLY A 153 3.70 12.53 -1.87
C GLY A 153 2.38 12.85 -1.19
N SER A 154 1.94 14.10 -1.32
CA SER A 154 0.65 14.58 -0.84
C SER A 154 0.06 15.63 -1.76
N GLU A 155 -1.27 15.71 -1.79
CA GLU A 155 -2.04 16.74 -2.48
C GLU A 155 -3.11 17.26 -1.52
N THR A 156 -3.38 18.55 -1.53
CA THR A 156 -4.46 19.18 -0.77
C THR A 156 -5.09 20.29 -1.60
N ASN A 157 -6.39 20.16 -1.83
CA ASN A 157 -7.22 21.14 -2.52
C ASN A 157 -8.26 21.69 -1.54
N GLY A 158 -8.59 22.97 -1.66
CA GLY A 158 -9.57 23.58 -0.77
C GLY A 158 -9.93 25.01 -1.15
N LEU A 159 -10.75 25.62 -0.31
CA LEU A 159 -11.10 27.04 -0.37
C LEU A 159 -10.59 27.76 0.88
N ASP A 160 -9.83 28.84 0.69
CA ASP A 160 -9.38 29.69 1.80
C ASP A 160 -10.56 30.44 2.45
N SER A 161 -10.27 31.23 3.50
CA SER A 161 -11.29 32.01 4.21
C SER A 161 -11.99 33.08 3.37
N ASN A 162 -11.44 33.40 2.19
CA ASN A 162 -11.98 34.37 1.24
C ASN A 162 -12.63 33.68 0.03
N ASN A 163 -12.86 32.37 0.08
CA ASN A 163 -13.35 31.55 -1.04
C ASN A 163 -12.42 31.50 -2.26
N ASN A 164 -11.11 31.73 -2.09
CA ASN A 164 -10.16 31.50 -3.18
C ASN A 164 -9.74 30.02 -3.19
N PRO A 165 -9.76 29.35 -4.37
CA PRO A 165 -9.25 28.00 -4.50
C PRO A 165 -7.74 27.97 -4.30
N PHE A 166 -7.28 26.93 -3.61
CA PHE A 166 -5.85 26.61 -3.52
C PHE A 166 -5.63 25.13 -3.80
N SER A 167 -4.43 24.83 -4.29
CA SER A 167 -3.91 23.48 -4.46
C SER A 167 -2.46 23.47 -3.99
N LEU A 168 -2.12 22.53 -3.12
CA LEU A 168 -0.81 22.40 -2.50
C LEU A 168 -0.39 20.94 -2.59
N GLY A 169 0.91 20.69 -2.74
CA GLY A 169 1.42 19.33 -2.76
C GLY A 169 2.51 19.09 -3.78
N ASP A 170 2.92 17.84 -3.85
CA ASP A 170 3.99 17.32 -4.70
C ASP A 170 3.55 16.04 -5.45
N MET A 171 2.25 15.76 -5.44
CA MET A 171 1.57 14.79 -6.29
C MET A 171 0.23 15.37 -6.79
N ASN A 172 -0.34 14.74 -7.81
CA ASN A 172 -1.67 15.06 -8.35
C ASN A 172 -2.45 13.76 -8.61
N LEU A 173 -3.65 13.64 -8.04
CA LEU A 173 -4.58 12.56 -8.36
C LEU A 173 -5.25 12.84 -9.70
N LEU A 174 -5.40 11.81 -10.53
CA LEU A 174 -5.93 11.97 -11.88
C LEU A 174 -7.34 11.42 -12.00
N ALA A 175 -8.23 12.21 -12.62
CA ALA A 175 -9.53 11.75 -13.07
C ALA A 175 -9.41 11.05 -14.43
N ASP A 176 -10.39 10.20 -14.79
CA ASP A 176 -10.41 9.44 -16.04
C ASP A 176 -10.30 10.32 -17.30
N MET A 177 -10.83 11.54 -17.21
CA MET A 177 -10.83 12.52 -18.30
C MET A 177 -9.64 13.49 -18.26
N GLY A 178 -8.67 13.24 -17.38
CA GLY A 178 -7.58 14.15 -17.06
C GLY A 178 -8.00 15.27 -16.09
N GLY A 179 -7.00 15.89 -15.46
CA GLY A 179 -7.21 16.87 -14.39
C GLY A 179 -7.18 16.26 -13.00
N GLY A 180 -7.37 17.09 -11.97
CA GLY A 180 -7.33 16.69 -10.56
C GLY A 180 -8.56 15.86 -10.15
N ALA A 181 -8.35 14.75 -9.44
CA ALA A 181 -9.44 13.87 -8.98
C ALA A 181 -9.93 14.18 -7.56
N LEU A 182 -9.23 15.03 -6.79
CA LEU A 182 -9.71 15.42 -5.48
C LEU A 182 -11.01 16.24 -5.58
N LEU A 183 -11.97 15.93 -4.70
CA LEU A 183 -13.26 16.59 -4.68
C LEU A 183 -13.10 18.12 -4.60
N PRO A 184 -13.71 18.90 -5.52
CA PRO A 184 -13.68 20.34 -5.42
C PRO A 184 -14.49 20.81 -4.21
N CYS A 185 -13.91 21.71 -3.43
CA CYS A 185 -14.59 22.30 -2.29
C CYS A 185 -15.67 23.30 -2.71
N ALA A 186 -16.83 23.24 -2.05
CA ALA A 186 -17.98 24.08 -2.35
C ALA A 186 -18.12 25.32 -1.45
N ALA A 187 -17.42 25.37 -0.31
CA ALA A 187 -17.46 26.47 0.65
C ALA A 187 -16.09 26.73 1.33
N ALA A 188 -15.88 27.94 1.84
CA ALA A 188 -14.70 28.31 2.62
C ALA A 188 -14.47 27.33 3.78
N GLY A 189 -13.21 26.94 3.98
CA GLY A 189 -12.84 26.03 5.08
C GLY A 189 -13.13 24.55 4.79
N CYS A 190 -13.63 24.21 3.60
CA CYS A 190 -13.55 22.85 3.08
C CYS A 190 -12.13 22.54 2.61
N THR A 191 -11.68 21.31 2.87
CA THR A 191 -10.42 20.77 2.35
C THR A 191 -10.58 19.30 1.95
N ALA A 192 -10.06 18.95 0.78
CA ALA A 192 -9.82 17.57 0.37
C ALA A 192 -8.31 17.34 0.31
N SER A 193 -7.83 16.23 0.85
CA SER A 193 -6.41 15.88 0.80
C SER A 193 -6.21 14.41 0.53
N ALA A 194 -5.07 14.09 -0.07
CA ALA A 194 -4.63 12.72 -0.23
C ALA A 194 -3.14 12.61 0.06
N ARG A 195 -2.72 11.39 0.39
CA ARG A 195 -1.33 11.06 0.64
C ARG A 195 -1.03 9.65 0.15
N LEU A 196 0.13 9.49 -0.48
CA LEU A 196 0.69 8.20 -0.85
C LEU A 196 2.08 8.06 -0.21
N ASN A 197 2.39 6.88 0.33
CA ASN A 197 3.75 6.50 0.67
C ASN A 197 4.09 5.21 -0.07
N LEU A 198 5.23 5.18 -0.75
CA LEU A 198 5.72 4.01 -1.49
C LEU A 198 6.37 3.03 -0.50
N ILE A 199 5.54 2.27 0.22
CA ILE A 199 5.97 1.40 1.32
C ILE A 199 6.86 0.26 0.81
N TYR A 200 8.04 0.09 1.43
CA TYR A 200 9.13 -0.82 1.03
C TYR A 200 9.78 -0.49 -0.31
N LEU A 201 9.48 0.67 -0.89
CA LEU A 201 10.05 1.10 -2.15
C LEU A 201 10.90 2.35 -1.93
N ASN A 202 12.02 2.42 -2.63
CA ASN A 202 12.88 3.57 -2.66
C ASN A 202 13.34 3.80 -4.10
N TYR A 203 13.22 5.03 -4.58
CA TYR A 203 13.76 5.42 -5.88
C TYR A 203 15.08 6.14 -5.67
N VAL A 204 16.14 5.62 -6.27
CA VAL A 204 17.48 6.19 -6.15
C VAL A 204 17.86 6.84 -7.48
N ASP A 205 18.18 8.13 -7.44
CA ASP A 205 18.78 8.80 -8.60
C ASP A 205 20.19 8.25 -8.82
N SER A 206 20.39 7.65 -9.99
CA SER A 206 21.66 7.07 -10.41
C SER A 206 22.64 8.11 -10.99
N GLY A 207 22.25 9.39 -11.06
CA GLY A 207 23.00 10.47 -11.68
C GLY A 207 22.91 10.50 -13.20
N SER A 208 22.13 9.58 -13.79
CA SER A 208 21.89 9.48 -15.24
C SER A 208 20.62 10.22 -15.71
N GLY A 209 20.00 11.00 -14.82
CA GLY A 209 18.66 11.57 -15.07
C GLY A 209 17.56 10.52 -14.99
N THR A 210 17.82 9.38 -14.34
CA THR A 210 16.87 8.29 -14.14
C THR A 210 16.90 7.86 -12.68
N ALA A 211 15.72 7.77 -12.08
CA ALA A 211 15.53 7.16 -10.78
C ALA A 211 15.20 5.67 -10.96
N THR A 212 15.91 4.81 -10.24
CA THR A 212 15.71 3.35 -10.30
C THR A 212 15.12 2.85 -8.99
N LEU A 213 14.15 1.94 -9.12
CA LEU A 213 13.50 1.31 -7.97
C LEU A 213 14.46 0.36 -7.25
N ALA A 214 14.48 0.46 -5.92
CA ALA A 214 15.08 -0.49 -5.00
C ALA A 214 14.08 -0.84 -3.89
N PHE A 215 14.05 -2.11 -3.47
CA PHE A 215 13.25 -2.53 -2.33
C PHE A 215 13.96 -2.18 -1.02
N ASN A 216 13.26 -1.51 -0.11
CA ASN A 216 13.77 -1.10 1.19
C ASN A 216 13.10 -1.89 2.32
N ALA A 217 13.70 -3.02 2.71
CA ALA A 217 13.18 -3.86 3.79
C ALA A 217 13.20 -3.20 5.18
N ALA A 218 13.91 -2.09 5.35
CA ALA A 218 13.99 -1.34 6.60
C ALA A 218 12.90 -0.25 6.71
N ASP A 219 12.02 -0.12 5.71
CA ASP A 219 10.90 0.82 5.76
C ASP A 219 9.93 0.45 6.90
N THR A 220 9.71 1.39 7.81
CA THR A 220 8.83 1.23 8.97
C THR A 220 7.48 1.91 8.79
N ARG A 221 7.23 2.56 7.65
CA ARG A 221 5.98 3.25 7.38
C ARG A 221 4.85 2.23 7.23
N ALA A 222 3.67 2.61 7.72
CA ALA A 222 2.49 1.75 7.71
C ALA A 222 1.42 2.22 6.75
N LEU A 223 1.29 3.53 6.52
CA LEU A 223 0.23 4.10 5.70
C LEU A 223 0.62 4.04 4.23
N LEU A 224 -0.03 3.18 3.44
CA LEU A 224 0.15 3.14 1.99
C LEU A 224 -0.52 4.34 1.32
N TYR A 225 -1.83 4.48 1.50
CA TYR A 225 -2.64 5.52 0.87
C TYR A 225 -3.69 6.06 1.83
N GLN A 226 -3.97 7.36 1.74
CA GLN A 226 -5.04 8.01 2.46
C GLN A 226 -5.70 9.05 1.58
N VAL A 227 -7.02 9.16 1.68
CA VAL A 227 -7.81 10.28 1.16
C VAL A 227 -8.76 10.77 2.24
N ILE A 228 -8.87 12.09 2.36
CA ILE A 228 -9.70 12.79 3.32
C ILE A 228 -10.52 13.82 2.54
N SER A 229 -11.82 13.84 2.77
CA SER A 229 -12.69 14.93 2.40
C SER A 229 -13.29 15.49 3.68
N ASP A 230 -13.00 16.76 3.97
CA ASP A 230 -13.51 17.46 5.15
C ASP A 230 -14.31 18.69 4.69
N ASP A 231 -15.63 18.60 4.84
CA ASP A 231 -16.52 19.74 4.73
C ASP A 231 -16.98 20.11 6.14
N ASN A 232 -16.54 21.29 6.61
CA ASN A 232 -16.90 21.81 7.93
C ASN A 232 -18.37 22.24 8.03
N GLY A 233 -19.15 22.17 6.95
CA GLY A 233 -20.61 22.27 6.98
C GLY A 233 -21.15 23.62 7.46
N SER A 234 -20.31 24.67 7.49
CA SER A 234 -20.67 25.98 8.00
C SER A 234 -21.86 26.61 7.26
N ASP A 235 -22.04 26.25 5.98
CA ASP A 235 -23.15 26.75 5.14
C ASP A 235 -24.26 25.71 4.90
N SER A 236 -23.98 24.41 5.06
CA SER A 236 -24.91 23.31 4.75
C SER A 236 -25.55 22.65 5.98
N GLY A 237 -25.08 22.98 7.19
CA GLY A 237 -25.60 22.44 8.46
C GLY A 237 -25.21 20.98 8.74
N SER A 238 -24.40 20.36 7.88
CA SER A 238 -23.91 18.98 8.04
C SER A 238 -22.43 18.91 7.69
N SER A 239 -21.59 18.54 8.66
CA SER A 239 -20.18 18.25 8.40
C SER A 239 -20.06 16.87 7.76
N ILE A 240 -19.46 16.77 6.58
CA ILE A 240 -19.09 15.48 6.00
C ILE A 240 -17.58 15.35 6.15
N ASN A 241 -17.16 14.56 7.15
CA ASN A 241 -15.79 14.10 7.24
C ASN A 241 -15.76 12.62 6.82
N THR A 242 -15.18 12.38 5.65
CA THR A 242 -14.95 11.02 5.16
C THR A 242 -13.46 10.82 4.96
N THR A 243 -12.91 9.85 5.65
CA THR A 243 -11.50 9.44 5.55
C THR A 243 -11.45 7.98 5.11
N GLN A 244 -10.66 7.68 4.08
CA GLN A 244 -10.26 6.32 3.74
C GLN A 244 -8.77 6.21 3.90
N SER A 245 -8.30 5.20 4.63
CA SER A 245 -6.88 4.98 4.87
C SER A 245 -6.53 3.51 4.74
N TYR A 246 -5.49 3.20 3.98
CA TYR A 246 -4.98 1.86 3.76
C TYR A 246 -3.65 1.71 4.46
N TYR A 247 -3.64 0.94 5.53
CA TYR A 247 -2.44 0.64 6.31
C TYR A 247 -1.97 -0.77 5.98
N VAL A 248 -0.66 -0.96 5.78
CA VAL A 248 -0.06 -2.18 5.25
C VAL A 248 1.09 -2.71 6.13
N ALA A 249 1.32 -2.13 7.31
CA ALA A 249 2.48 -2.49 8.13
C ALA A 249 2.49 -3.94 8.62
N VAL A 250 3.70 -4.50 8.55
CA VAL A 250 4.16 -5.61 9.37
C VAL A 250 4.00 -5.29 10.85
N VAL A 251 3.20 -6.08 11.54
CA VAL A 251 3.45 -6.31 12.97
C VAL A 251 4.61 -7.31 12.99
N PRO A 252 5.88 -6.94 13.27
CA PRO A 252 6.76 -7.92 13.88
C PRO A 252 6.01 -8.34 15.14
N LEU A 253 5.54 -9.59 15.18
CA LEU A 253 4.97 -10.17 16.39
C LEU A 253 5.87 -9.69 17.52
N PRO A 254 5.37 -8.89 18.48
CA PRO A 254 6.24 -8.29 19.48
C PRO A 254 7.07 -9.42 20.06
N ALA A 255 8.37 -9.20 20.30
CA ALA A 255 9.24 -10.27 20.83
C ALA A 255 8.60 -10.96 22.06
N ALA A 256 7.73 -10.25 22.78
CA ALA A 256 6.80 -10.76 23.78
C ALA A 256 5.95 -11.97 23.32
N ALA A 257 5.34 -11.99 22.15
CA ALA A 257 4.57 -13.13 21.64
C ALA A 257 5.45 -14.39 21.49
N TRP A 258 6.69 -14.23 21.04
CA TRP A 258 7.68 -15.32 20.98
C TRP A 258 8.18 -15.72 22.38
N LEU A 259 8.33 -14.77 23.30
CA LEU A 259 8.63 -15.05 24.71
C LEU A 259 7.48 -15.79 25.40
N PHE A 260 6.22 -15.45 25.09
CA PHE A 260 5.05 -16.14 25.61
C PHE A 260 4.95 -17.55 25.04
N ALA A 261 5.12 -17.73 23.73
CA ALA A 261 5.10 -19.05 23.09
C ALA A 261 6.23 -19.95 23.61
N SER A 262 7.45 -19.43 23.72
CA SER A 262 8.59 -20.18 24.29
C SER A 262 8.39 -20.49 25.78
N GLY A 263 7.85 -19.55 26.56
CA GLY A 263 7.50 -19.77 27.96
C GLY A 263 6.44 -20.88 28.15
N LEU A 264 5.42 -20.92 27.29
CA LEU A 264 4.36 -21.93 27.33
C LEU A 264 4.90 -23.34 26.98
N LEU A 265 5.79 -23.43 26.00
CA LEU A 265 6.47 -24.68 25.63
C LEU A 265 7.37 -25.19 26.78
N CYS A 266 8.09 -24.31 27.47
CA CYS A 266 8.87 -24.70 28.64
C CYS A 266 7.98 -25.23 29.78
N LEU A 267 6.86 -24.57 30.07
CA LEU A 267 5.94 -24.98 31.14
C LEU A 267 5.28 -26.35 30.89
N THR A 268 4.89 -26.63 29.64
CA THR A 268 4.29 -27.93 29.27
C THR A 268 5.31 -29.08 29.36
N GLY A 269 6.59 -28.82 29.03
CA GLY A 269 7.68 -29.77 29.22
C GLY A 269 7.94 -30.11 30.69
N PHE A 270 7.88 -29.12 31.59
CA PHE A 270 8.04 -29.33 33.03
C PHE A 270 6.85 -30.07 33.66
N MET A 271 5.61 -29.74 33.28
CA MET A 271 4.43 -30.43 33.81
C MET A 271 4.34 -31.91 33.39
N ARG A 272 4.83 -32.27 32.19
CA ARG A 272 4.86 -33.66 31.73
C ARG A 272 5.88 -34.51 32.50
N ARG A 273 6.91 -33.89 33.08
CA ARG A 273 7.93 -34.58 33.89
C ARG A 273 7.46 -34.89 35.31
N VAL A 274 6.57 -34.08 35.88
CA VAL A 274 6.01 -34.26 37.23
C VAL A 274 4.92 -35.34 37.26
N ARG A 275 4.28 -35.64 36.13
CA ARG A 275 3.19 -36.63 36.04
C ARG A 275 3.66 -38.09 35.85
N ASN A 276 4.95 -38.30 35.62
CA ASN A 276 5.58 -39.62 35.44
C ASN A 276 6.46 -40.04 36.65
N THR A 277 6.27 -39.39 37.79
CA THR A 277 6.75 -39.81 39.11
C THR A 277 5.56 -39.99 40.02
#